data_AF-X1HEN9-F1
#
_entry.id   AF-X1HEN9-F1
#
_cell.length_a   1.000
_cell.length_b   1.000
_cell.length_c   1.000
_cell.angle_alpha   90.00
_cell.angle_beta   90.00
_cell.angle_gamma   90.00
#
_symmetry.space_group_name_H-M   'P 1'
#
loop_
_entity.id
_entity.type
_entity.pdbx_description
1 polymer ?
#
loop_
_entity_poly.entity_id
_entity_poly.type
_entity_poly.pdbx_seq_one_letter_code
_entity_poly.pdbx_strand_id
1 'polypeptide(L)'
;KNGDKKMKRKHNMYKAIVAIAIAMAFIMPVAAVANVGTIGVTSSNSESTGDIENMVESTTISDTSDNIETDNDAEKPVIDTEESSVVNDADSIVSATGKTIYVDDDRPSEWYNETQVRTIQEGINNASAEDTVYVYNGTYSEHVTVNKQLDLVGESRENVIVDGSGTGNVIKVTVNDVNISTFAITNGNYGVYLSSSSNNIMNCDVYDNSGMYGSTYGIYLTSSSDNNIINCNVYNNSGGYGGVYGIYLYGSSNNDIVNCNVYDNSGG
;
A
#
# COMPACT_ATOMS: atom_id res chain seq x y z
N LYS A 1 -18.24 -40.72 -8.70
CA LYS A 1 -18.85 -39.40 -8.37
C LYS A 1 -18.52 -38.85 -6.96
N ASN A 2 -17.82 -39.59 -6.08
CA ASN A 2 -17.44 -39.09 -4.72
C ASN A 2 -16.02 -38.50 -4.60
N GLY A 3 -15.16 -38.65 -5.62
CA GLY A 3 -13.79 -38.08 -5.63
C GLY A 3 -13.76 -36.56 -5.83
N ASP A 4 -14.50 -36.05 -6.81
CA ASP A 4 -14.51 -34.61 -7.15
C ASP A 4 -15.05 -33.72 -6.05
N LYS A 5 -16.04 -34.19 -5.27
CA LYS A 5 -16.56 -33.44 -4.11
C LYS A 5 -15.53 -33.33 -2.98
N LYS A 6 -14.63 -34.32 -2.85
CA LYS A 6 -13.57 -34.33 -1.82
C LYS A 6 -12.39 -33.44 -2.23
N MET A 7 -12.07 -33.37 -3.52
CA MET A 7 -11.08 -32.42 -4.05
C MET A 7 -11.55 -30.96 -4.01
N LYS A 8 -12.80 -30.68 -4.43
CA LYS A 8 -13.37 -29.31 -4.34
C LYS A 8 -13.43 -28.80 -2.90
N ARG A 9 -13.74 -29.68 -1.93
CA ARG A 9 -13.70 -29.31 -0.50
C ARG A 9 -12.29 -28.98 0.00
N LYS A 10 -11.26 -29.75 -0.39
CA LYS A 10 -9.87 -29.43 -0.04
C LYS A 10 -9.43 -28.11 -0.65
N HIS A 11 -9.70 -27.89 -1.94
CA HIS A 11 -9.34 -26.66 -2.64
C HIS A 11 -10.00 -25.40 -2.01
N ASN A 12 -11.27 -25.49 -1.62
CA ASN A 12 -11.94 -24.40 -0.90
C ASN A 12 -11.38 -24.20 0.52
N MET A 13 -10.91 -25.27 1.17
CA MET A 13 -10.24 -25.19 2.48
C MET A 13 -8.90 -24.46 2.38
N TYR A 14 -8.11 -24.74 1.32
CA TYR A 14 -6.84 -24.04 1.08
C TYR A 14 -7.07 -22.55 0.77
N LYS A 15 -8.07 -22.20 -0.05
CA LYS A 15 -8.45 -20.80 -0.29
C LYS A 15 -8.85 -20.06 0.99
N ALA A 16 -9.60 -20.72 1.87
CA ALA A 16 -9.98 -20.14 3.16
C ALA A 16 -8.79 -19.98 4.11
N ILE A 17 -7.86 -20.94 4.15
CA ILE A 17 -6.65 -20.87 4.99
C ILE A 17 -5.73 -19.74 4.52
N VAL A 18 -5.54 -19.59 3.20
CA VAL A 18 -4.72 -18.50 2.63
C VAL A 18 -5.37 -17.13 2.90
N ALA A 19 -6.69 -16.99 2.72
CA ALA A 19 -7.39 -15.75 3.06
C ALA A 19 -7.33 -15.41 4.56
N ILE A 20 -7.35 -16.41 5.44
CA ILE A 20 -7.16 -16.23 6.89
C ILE A 20 -5.72 -15.83 7.21
N ALA A 21 -4.71 -16.40 6.54
CA ALA A 21 -3.32 -16.01 6.72
C ALA A 21 -3.07 -14.55 6.30
N ILE A 22 -3.67 -14.12 5.17
CA ILE A 22 -3.65 -12.72 4.72
C ILE A 22 -4.31 -11.81 5.77
N ALA A 23 -5.48 -12.18 6.30
CA ALA A 23 -6.15 -11.39 7.35
C ALA A 23 -5.38 -11.36 8.69
N MET A 24 -4.64 -12.42 9.03
CA MET A 24 -3.82 -12.48 10.24
C MET A 24 -2.54 -11.65 10.14
N ALA A 25 -2.01 -11.40 8.93
CA ALA A 25 -0.86 -10.51 8.73
C ALA A 25 -1.19 -9.03 9.00
N PHE A 26 -2.48 -8.64 8.98
CA PHE A 26 -2.95 -7.27 9.26
C PHE A 26 -3.21 -6.97 10.76
N ILE A 27 -3.03 -7.94 11.67
CA ILE A 27 -3.23 -7.72 13.11
C ILE A 27 -1.90 -7.88 13.85
N MET A 28 -1.04 -6.87 13.80
CA MET A 28 -0.02 -6.67 14.83
C MET A 28 -0.46 -5.55 15.77
N PRO A 29 -0.33 -5.72 17.10
CA PRO A 29 -0.80 -4.72 18.06
C PRO A 29 0.13 -3.51 18.03
N VAL A 30 -0.41 -2.34 17.68
CA VAL A 30 0.23 -1.05 18.00
C VAL A 30 0.15 -0.88 19.51
N ALA A 31 1.23 -1.23 20.22
CA ALA A 31 1.38 -0.85 21.61
C ALA A 31 1.62 0.67 21.66
N ALA A 32 0.57 1.42 22.02
CA ALA A 32 0.67 2.83 22.33
C ALA A 32 1.57 3.02 23.56
N VAL A 33 2.80 3.52 23.35
CA VAL A 33 3.60 4.08 24.44
C VAL A 33 3.21 5.54 24.58
N ALA A 34 2.35 5.82 25.56
CA ALA A 34 2.09 7.18 26.01
C ALA A 34 3.34 7.70 26.73
N ASN A 35 4.21 8.41 26.01
CA ASN A 35 5.23 9.24 26.64
C ASN A 35 4.64 10.64 26.83
N VAL A 36 4.00 10.88 27.99
CA VAL A 36 3.61 12.23 28.41
C VAL A 36 4.88 12.97 28.82
N GLY A 37 5.55 13.53 27.82
CA GLY A 37 6.62 14.50 28.02
C GLY A 37 6.02 15.84 28.42
N THR A 38 6.36 16.28 29.64
CA THR A 38 6.01 17.57 30.22
C THR A 38 6.23 18.72 29.22
N ILE A 39 5.16 19.47 28.91
CA ILE A 39 5.25 20.70 28.11
C ILE A 39 5.91 21.78 28.98
N GLY A 40 7.20 22.04 28.73
CA GLY A 40 7.90 23.21 29.24
C GLY A 40 7.48 24.45 28.47
N VAL A 41 6.45 25.14 28.92
CA VAL A 41 6.11 26.48 28.43
C VAL A 41 7.18 27.46 28.92
N THR A 42 7.99 28.00 28.02
CA THR A 42 8.70 29.26 28.29
C THR A 42 8.06 30.35 27.44
N SER A 43 7.26 31.19 28.10
CA SER A 43 6.69 32.39 27.51
C SER A 43 7.78 33.46 27.40
N SER A 44 8.11 33.88 26.18
CA SER A 44 8.68 35.21 25.94
C SER A 44 7.61 36.07 25.28
N ASN A 45 7.06 36.99 26.07
CA ASN A 45 6.17 38.06 25.63
C ASN A 45 6.79 38.87 24.49
N SER A 46 6.02 39.11 23.43
CA SER A 46 5.95 40.43 22.80
C SER A 46 4.59 40.61 22.14
N GLU A 47 4.00 41.76 22.43
CA GLU A 47 2.60 42.15 22.27
C GLU A 47 2.14 42.26 20.81
N SER A 48 0.89 41.87 20.55
CA SER A 48 -0.02 42.59 19.66
C SER A 48 -1.45 42.18 19.98
N THR A 49 -2.14 42.99 20.78
CA THR A 49 -3.57 42.87 21.09
C THR A 49 -4.40 43.56 20.01
N GLY A 50 -5.37 42.83 19.46
CA GLY A 50 -6.40 43.28 18.52
C GLY A 50 -6.70 42.12 17.56
N ASP A 51 -7.89 41.52 17.46
CA ASP A 51 -9.22 41.86 17.92
C ASP A 51 -9.95 40.54 18.23
N ILE A 52 -10.61 40.44 19.39
CA ILE A 52 -11.57 39.38 19.70
C ILE A 52 -12.92 40.06 19.80
N GLU A 53 -13.71 40.01 18.72
CA GLU A 53 -15.15 40.21 18.81
C GLU A 53 -15.91 39.20 17.94
N ASN A 54 -16.71 38.38 18.63
CA ASN A 54 -18.03 37.89 18.27
C ASN A 54 -18.26 37.20 16.91
N MET A 55 -18.56 35.91 16.98
CA MET A 55 -19.86 35.39 16.50
C MET A 55 -20.12 33.97 17.03
N VAL A 56 -20.85 33.87 18.14
CA VAL A 56 -21.65 32.70 18.50
C VAL A 56 -23.09 33.17 18.53
N GLU A 57 -23.92 32.61 17.65
CA GLU A 57 -25.38 32.44 17.70
C GLU A 57 -25.84 32.24 16.24
N SER A 58 -26.67 31.28 15.86
CA SER A 58 -27.53 30.39 16.60
C SER A 58 -27.95 29.25 15.66
N THR A 59 -28.14 28.07 16.23
CA THR A 59 -28.82 26.94 15.60
C THR A 59 -30.32 27.13 15.85
N THR A 60 -31.16 27.17 14.81
CA THR A 60 -32.59 26.86 14.96
C THR A 60 -33.11 26.14 13.73
N ILE A 61 -33.49 24.88 13.95
CA ILE A 61 -34.46 24.12 13.16
C ILE A 61 -35.85 24.66 13.53
N SER A 62 -36.70 24.93 12.54
CA SER A 62 -38.14 25.06 12.76
C SER A 62 -38.91 24.51 11.58
N ASP A 63 -39.48 23.32 11.79
CA ASP A 63 -40.67 22.80 11.14
C ASP A 63 -41.84 23.79 11.30
N THR A 64 -42.58 24.06 10.23
CA THR A 64 -44.04 24.31 10.31
C THR A 64 -44.72 23.99 8.99
N SER A 65 -45.55 22.96 9.10
CA SER A 65 -46.75 22.56 8.39
C SER A 65 -47.64 23.62 7.73
N ASP A 66 -48.33 23.12 6.69
CA ASP A 66 -49.69 23.44 6.24
C ASP A 66 -49.98 24.79 5.57
N ASN A 67 -50.31 24.70 4.27
CA ASN A 67 -51.54 25.30 3.76
C ASN A 67 -52.05 24.51 2.55
N ILE A 68 -53.17 23.82 2.79
CA ILE A 68 -54.08 23.29 1.77
C ILE A 68 -54.95 24.47 1.33
N GLU A 69 -54.92 24.82 0.04
CA GLU A 69 -56.08 25.39 -0.63
C GLU A 69 -56.43 24.56 -1.85
N THR A 70 -57.70 24.18 -1.86
CA THR A 70 -58.44 23.47 -2.88
C THR A 70 -58.73 24.40 -4.06
N ASP A 71 -58.56 23.92 -5.29
CA ASP A 71 -59.54 24.23 -6.32
C ASP A 71 -59.70 23.08 -7.33
N ASN A 72 -60.97 22.75 -7.56
CA ASN A 72 -61.42 21.76 -8.50
C ASN A 72 -61.34 22.35 -9.91
N ASP A 73 -60.72 21.64 -10.84
CA ASP A 73 -61.30 21.49 -12.17
C ASP A 73 -60.75 20.24 -12.87
N ALA A 74 -61.69 19.44 -13.36
CA ALA A 74 -61.47 18.15 -13.95
C ALA A 74 -61.12 18.30 -15.43
N GLU A 75 -59.91 17.89 -15.81
CA GLU A 75 -59.64 17.40 -17.15
C GLU A 75 -58.67 16.21 -17.06
N LYS A 76 -59.16 15.02 -17.43
CA LYS A 76 -58.33 13.84 -17.63
C LYS A 76 -57.52 14.01 -18.91
N PRO A 77 -56.24 13.64 -18.90
CA PRO A 77 -55.63 13.04 -20.09
C PRO A 77 -55.07 11.64 -19.79
N VAL A 78 -55.60 10.69 -20.56
CA VAL A 78 -54.92 9.62 -21.30
C VAL A 78 -53.61 9.07 -20.71
N ILE A 79 -53.67 7.79 -20.33
CA ILE A 79 -52.52 6.90 -20.12
C ILE A 79 -51.81 6.74 -21.47
N ASP A 80 -50.58 7.24 -21.58
CA ASP A 80 -49.63 6.72 -22.56
C ASP A 80 -48.60 5.85 -21.82
N THR A 81 -48.55 4.61 -22.27
CA THR A 81 -47.65 3.55 -21.84
C THR A 81 -46.27 3.82 -22.42
N GLU A 82 -45.39 4.40 -21.61
CA GLU A 82 -43.95 4.24 -21.80
C GLU A 82 -43.50 3.17 -20.80
N GLU A 83 -43.02 2.05 -21.33
CA GLU A 83 -42.33 1.04 -20.54
C GLU A 83 -41.18 1.72 -19.79
N SER A 84 -41.36 1.94 -18.49
CA SER A 84 -40.25 2.17 -17.60
C SER A 84 -39.40 0.90 -17.63
N SER A 85 -38.32 0.96 -18.40
CA SER A 85 -37.26 -0.03 -18.35
C SER A 85 -36.77 -0.09 -16.91
N VAL A 86 -37.18 -1.13 -16.20
CA VAL A 86 -36.51 -1.55 -14.98
C VAL A 86 -35.13 -1.98 -15.42
N VAL A 87 -34.19 -1.03 -15.46
CA VAL A 87 -32.77 -1.34 -15.39
C VAL A 87 -32.60 -2.09 -14.08
N ASN A 88 -32.37 -3.39 -14.21
CA ASN A 88 -31.89 -4.21 -13.12
C ASN A 88 -30.47 -3.71 -12.82
N ASP A 89 -30.35 -2.61 -12.07
CA ASP A 89 -29.09 -2.09 -11.50
C ASP A 89 -28.54 -3.01 -10.39
N ALA A 90 -28.85 -4.31 -10.47
CA ALA A 90 -28.21 -5.35 -9.67
C ALA A 90 -26.82 -5.74 -10.22
N ASP A 91 -26.39 -5.16 -11.35
CA ASP A 91 -25.11 -5.47 -12.00
C ASP A 91 -24.09 -4.32 -11.97
N SER A 92 -24.36 -3.19 -11.28
CA SER A 92 -23.42 -2.06 -11.18
C SER A 92 -22.89 -1.76 -9.77
N ILE A 93 -23.17 -2.62 -8.79
CA ILE A 93 -22.42 -2.64 -7.53
C ILE A 93 -21.49 -3.84 -7.53
N VAL A 94 -20.65 -3.95 -8.57
CA VAL A 94 -19.37 -4.63 -8.38
C VAL A 94 -18.55 -3.66 -7.54
N SER A 95 -18.58 -3.85 -6.22
CA SER A 95 -17.50 -3.41 -5.37
C SER A 95 -16.22 -3.95 -6.04
N ALA A 96 -15.45 -3.05 -6.65
CA ALA A 96 -14.18 -3.38 -7.27
C ALA A 96 -13.21 -3.74 -6.13
N THR A 97 -13.39 -4.92 -5.56
CA THR A 97 -12.38 -5.53 -4.72
C THR A 97 -11.26 -5.92 -5.67
N GLY A 98 -10.09 -5.29 -5.54
CA GLY A 98 -8.91 -5.62 -6.35
C GLY A 98 -8.70 -7.13 -6.42
N LYS A 99 -8.34 -7.63 -7.61
CA LYS A 99 -8.04 -9.07 -7.77
C LYS A 99 -6.63 -9.34 -7.24
N THR A 100 -6.38 -10.61 -6.91
CA THR A 100 -5.03 -11.06 -6.53
C THR A 100 -4.35 -11.76 -7.70
N ILE A 101 -3.13 -11.33 -8.01
CA ILE A 101 -2.17 -12.02 -8.89
C ILE A 101 -1.18 -12.76 -7.99
N TYR A 102 -1.02 -14.06 -8.22
CA TYR A 102 -0.14 -14.93 -7.44
C TYR A 102 1.17 -15.17 -8.19
N VAL A 103 2.30 -14.96 -7.52
CA VAL A 103 3.66 -15.13 -8.06
C VAL A 103 4.33 -16.31 -7.37
N ASP A 104 4.80 -17.30 -8.13
CA ASP A 104 5.52 -18.47 -7.61
C ASP A 104 6.40 -19.07 -8.72
N ASP A 105 7.72 -19.11 -8.52
CA ASP A 105 8.69 -19.55 -9.54
C ASP A 105 8.90 -21.06 -9.59
N ASP A 106 8.29 -21.82 -8.68
CA ASP A 106 8.49 -23.27 -8.54
C ASP A 106 7.26 -24.10 -8.94
N ARG A 107 6.29 -23.48 -9.62
CA ARG A 107 5.07 -24.16 -10.09
C ARG A 107 5.27 -24.83 -11.45
N PRO A 108 4.57 -25.95 -11.72
CA PRO A 108 4.59 -26.58 -13.03
C PRO A 108 3.83 -25.74 -14.07
N SER A 109 4.15 -25.92 -15.36
CA SER A 109 3.69 -25.06 -16.45
C SER A 109 2.18 -24.81 -16.52
N GLU A 110 1.38 -25.80 -16.12
CA GLU A 110 -0.08 -25.79 -16.14
C GLU A 110 -0.72 -24.94 -15.03
N TRP A 111 0.07 -24.51 -14.04
CA TRP A 111 -0.40 -23.60 -12.99
C TRP A 111 -0.50 -22.17 -13.50
N TYR A 112 0.33 -21.78 -14.47
CA TYR A 112 0.45 -20.40 -14.91
C TYR A 112 -0.70 -19.96 -15.82
N ASN A 113 -1.21 -18.75 -15.59
CA ASN A 113 -2.21 -18.05 -16.39
C ASN A 113 -2.20 -16.55 -16.07
N GLU A 114 -3.24 -15.81 -16.45
CA GLU A 114 -3.35 -14.36 -16.23
C GLU A 114 -3.20 -13.90 -14.77
N THR A 115 -3.56 -14.73 -13.79
CA THR A 115 -3.50 -14.41 -12.35
C THR A 115 -2.49 -15.25 -11.58
N GLN A 116 -1.74 -16.09 -12.28
CA GLN A 116 -0.80 -17.05 -11.69
C GLN A 116 0.46 -17.02 -12.55
N VAL A 117 1.50 -16.34 -12.07
CA VAL A 117 2.65 -15.94 -12.88
C VAL A 117 3.95 -16.39 -12.23
N ARG A 118 5.03 -16.39 -13.00
CA ARG A 118 6.31 -16.91 -12.52
C ARG A 118 7.16 -15.85 -11.81
N THR A 119 7.03 -14.58 -12.21
CA THR A 119 7.92 -13.51 -11.74
C THR A 119 7.15 -12.34 -11.15
N ILE A 120 7.80 -11.55 -10.28
CA ILE A 120 7.16 -10.43 -9.60
C ILE A 120 6.79 -9.35 -10.62
N GLN A 121 7.70 -9.05 -11.56
CA GLN A 121 7.43 -8.05 -12.58
C GLN A 121 6.28 -8.47 -13.51
N GLU A 122 6.16 -9.76 -13.85
CA GLU A 122 5.00 -10.28 -14.59
C GLU A 122 3.70 -10.07 -13.82
N GLY A 123 3.72 -10.27 -12.50
CA GLY A 123 2.57 -10.04 -11.62
C GLY A 123 2.10 -8.59 -11.66
N ILE A 124 3.02 -7.65 -11.51
CA ILE A 124 2.75 -6.22 -11.63
C ILE A 124 2.24 -5.87 -13.04
N ASN A 125 2.80 -6.47 -14.09
CA ASN A 125 2.38 -6.22 -15.47
C ASN A 125 0.92 -6.67 -15.71
N ASN A 126 0.49 -7.78 -15.12
CA ASN A 126 -0.87 -8.33 -15.25
C ASN A 126 -1.90 -7.71 -14.29
N ALA A 127 -1.44 -7.05 -13.23
CA ALA A 127 -2.29 -6.31 -12.28
C ALA A 127 -2.89 -5.04 -12.89
N SER A 128 -4.07 -4.65 -12.43
CA SER A 128 -4.66 -3.32 -12.56
C SER A 128 -4.35 -2.48 -11.32
N ALA A 129 -4.72 -1.20 -11.33
CA ALA A 129 -4.68 -0.40 -10.11
C ALA A 129 -5.59 -1.04 -9.03
N GLU A 130 -5.19 -0.91 -7.78
CA GLU A 130 -5.84 -1.44 -6.57
C GLU A 130 -5.82 -2.98 -6.44
N ASP A 131 -5.20 -3.69 -7.37
CA ASP A 131 -4.98 -5.14 -7.26
C ASP A 131 -3.92 -5.47 -6.20
N THR A 132 -3.85 -6.75 -5.82
CA THR A 132 -2.77 -7.31 -5.00
C THR A 132 -1.89 -8.22 -5.83
N VAL A 133 -0.58 -8.07 -5.74
CA VAL A 133 0.44 -9.03 -6.18
C VAL A 133 0.96 -9.76 -4.96
N TYR A 134 0.55 -11.01 -4.79
CA TYR A 134 0.97 -11.87 -3.68
C TYR A 134 2.10 -12.80 -4.12
N VAL A 135 3.23 -12.77 -3.42
CA VAL A 135 4.46 -13.47 -3.80
C VAL A 135 4.76 -14.58 -2.80
N TYR A 136 4.81 -15.83 -3.28
CA TYR A 136 5.20 -16.98 -2.47
C TYR A 136 6.72 -17.00 -2.23
N ASN A 137 7.14 -17.73 -1.19
CA ASN A 137 8.56 -17.93 -0.87
C ASN A 137 9.36 -18.39 -2.09
N GLY A 138 10.54 -17.79 -2.27
CA GLY A 138 11.41 -18.00 -3.43
C GLY A 138 12.46 -16.90 -3.54
N THR A 139 13.43 -17.11 -4.45
CA THR A 139 14.44 -16.09 -4.78
C THR A 139 14.18 -15.58 -6.20
N TYR A 140 13.74 -14.34 -6.28
CA TYR A 140 13.38 -13.64 -7.51
C TYR A 140 14.52 -12.72 -7.95
N SER A 141 15.33 -13.21 -8.89
CA SER A 141 16.45 -12.44 -9.48
C SER A 141 15.93 -11.45 -10.51
N GLU A 142 15.47 -10.28 -10.06
CA GLU A 142 14.75 -9.29 -10.86
C GLU A 142 15.06 -7.84 -10.44
N HIS A 143 14.79 -6.89 -11.35
CA HIS A 143 14.63 -5.48 -11.02
C HIS A 143 13.14 -5.12 -11.12
N VAL A 144 12.50 -4.94 -9.97
CA VAL A 144 11.05 -4.74 -9.90
C VAL A 144 10.73 -3.24 -10.01
N THR A 145 9.95 -2.86 -11.02
CA THR A 145 9.38 -1.52 -11.15
C THR A 145 7.90 -1.53 -10.83
N VAL A 146 7.53 -0.91 -9.72
CA VAL A 146 6.15 -0.72 -9.30
C VAL A 146 5.64 0.61 -9.86
N ASN A 147 4.84 0.52 -10.92
CA ASN A 147 4.31 1.65 -11.68
C ASN A 147 2.77 1.69 -11.74
N LYS A 148 2.12 0.86 -10.93
CA LYS A 148 0.67 0.85 -10.71
C LYS A 148 0.40 0.97 -9.21
N GLN A 149 -0.63 1.70 -8.83
CA GLN A 149 -1.11 1.78 -7.46
C GLN A 149 -1.62 0.38 -7.07
N LEU A 150 -0.89 -0.37 -6.24
CA LEU A 150 -1.24 -1.75 -5.89
C LEU A 150 -0.62 -2.16 -4.56
N ASP A 151 -1.07 -3.29 -4.04
CA ASP A 151 -0.45 -3.98 -2.91
C ASP A 151 0.54 -5.04 -3.43
N LEU A 152 1.82 -4.92 -3.10
CA LEU A 152 2.83 -5.93 -3.33
C LEU A 152 3.19 -6.59 -1.99
N VAL A 153 2.83 -7.87 -1.83
CA VAL A 153 2.87 -8.56 -0.53
C VAL A 153 3.62 -9.88 -0.67
N GLY A 154 4.69 -10.05 0.10
CA GLY A 154 5.38 -11.33 0.23
C GLY A 154 4.78 -12.22 1.31
N GLU A 155 4.87 -13.54 1.11
CA GLU A 155 4.45 -14.57 2.08
C GLU A 155 5.27 -14.54 3.37
N SER A 156 6.57 -14.26 3.28
CA SER A 156 7.49 -14.20 4.42
C SER A 156 8.63 -13.23 4.15
N ARG A 157 8.91 -12.41 5.16
CA ARG A 157 9.98 -11.41 5.15
C ARG A 157 11.34 -12.04 4.90
N GLU A 158 11.59 -13.21 5.47
CA GLU A 158 12.89 -13.88 5.41
C GLU A 158 13.04 -14.79 4.17
N ASN A 159 11.93 -15.18 3.51
CA ASN A 159 11.93 -16.22 2.49
C ASN A 159 11.40 -15.78 1.12
N VAL A 160 10.86 -14.56 0.98
CA VAL A 160 10.60 -13.93 -0.31
C VAL A 160 11.74 -12.96 -0.61
N ILE A 161 12.76 -13.45 -1.31
CA ILE A 161 13.99 -12.73 -1.59
C ILE A 161 13.90 -12.11 -2.98
N VAL A 162 14.03 -10.79 -3.09
CA VAL A 162 14.23 -10.09 -4.36
C VAL A 162 15.70 -9.75 -4.48
N ASP A 163 16.37 -10.33 -5.48
CA ASP A 163 17.82 -10.25 -5.69
C ASP A 163 18.13 -9.38 -6.93
N GLY A 164 18.76 -8.21 -6.70
CA GLY A 164 19.15 -7.25 -7.73
C GLY A 164 20.38 -7.64 -8.57
N SER A 165 20.95 -8.83 -8.39
CA SER A 165 22.04 -9.37 -9.20
C SER A 165 23.30 -8.48 -9.27
N GLY A 166 23.58 -7.75 -8.19
CA GLY A 166 24.70 -6.85 -8.00
C GLY A 166 24.58 -5.49 -8.69
N THR A 167 23.40 -5.12 -9.22
CA THR A 167 23.24 -3.89 -10.00
C THR A 167 21.91 -3.17 -9.74
N GLY A 168 21.75 -1.95 -10.27
CA GLY A 168 20.46 -1.27 -10.37
C GLY A 168 19.70 -1.06 -9.05
N ASN A 169 18.40 -0.82 -9.16
CA ASN A 169 17.50 -0.78 -8.03
C ASN A 169 16.85 -2.16 -7.91
N VAL A 170 16.79 -2.75 -6.73
CA VAL A 170 16.06 -4.01 -6.55
C VAL A 170 14.56 -3.74 -6.72
N ILE A 171 14.02 -2.78 -5.97
CA ILE A 171 12.64 -2.29 -6.12
C ILE A 171 12.64 -0.78 -6.41
N LYS A 172 11.95 -0.38 -7.47
CA LYS A 172 11.74 1.01 -7.87
C LYS A 172 10.25 1.35 -7.86
N VAL A 173 9.85 2.34 -7.08
CA VAL A 173 8.44 2.79 -6.94
C VAL A 173 8.26 4.15 -7.59
N THR A 174 7.42 4.22 -8.62
CA THR A 174 7.24 5.43 -9.46
C THR A 174 5.83 5.99 -9.47
N VAL A 175 4.94 5.46 -8.64
CA VAL A 175 3.53 5.89 -8.53
C VAL A 175 3.15 5.95 -7.07
N ASN A 176 2.20 6.82 -6.74
CA ASN A 176 1.73 7.00 -5.37
C ASN A 176 0.84 5.85 -4.90
N ASP A 177 0.58 5.84 -3.60
CA ASP A 177 -0.43 5.00 -2.95
C ASP A 177 -0.15 3.49 -3.12
N VAL A 178 1.13 3.11 -3.13
CA VAL A 178 1.59 1.72 -3.17
C VAL A 178 1.88 1.19 -1.78
N ASN A 179 1.47 -0.05 -1.51
CA ASN A 179 1.88 -0.79 -0.33
C ASN A 179 2.87 -1.90 -0.72
N ILE A 180 4.07 -1.92 -0.15
CA ILE A 180 5.04 -3.00 -0.29
C ILE A 180 5.31 -3.58 1.08
N SER A 181 5.12 -4.89 1.25
CA SER A 181 5.35 -5.52 2.55
C SER A 181 5.90 -6.94 2.50
N THR A 182 6.71 -7.27 3.52
CA THR A 182 7.13 -8.66 3.83
C THR A 182 8.07 -9.25 2.77
N PHE A 183 9.18 -8.55 2.50
CA PHE A 183 10.23 -8.98 1.56
C PHE A 183 11.63 -8.90 2.18
N ALA A 184 12.52 -9.78 1.70
CA ALA A 184 13.97 -9.64 1.78
C ALA A 184 14.46 -9.02 0.46
N ILE A 185 15.13 -7.87 0.52
CA ILE A 185 15.49 -7.04 -0.64
C ILE A 185 17.00 -6.84 -0.64
N THR A 186 17.70 -7.42 -1.62
CA THR A 186 19.15 -7.58 -1.53
C THR A 186 19.89 -7.49 -2.85
N ASN A 187 21.22 -7.35 -2.75
CA ASN A 187 22.16 -7.47 -3.85
C ASN A 187 21.85 -6.52 -5.02
N GLY A 188 21.30 -5.33 -4.74
CA GLY A 188 21.20 -4.24 -5.72
C GLY A 188 22.28 -3.18 -5.49
N ASN A 189 22.25 -2.11 -6.28
CA ASN A 189 22.91 -0.86 -5.89
C ASN A 189 22.05 -0.09 -4.87
N TYR A 190 20.74 0.01 -5.14
CA TYR A 190 19.75 0.50 -4.18
C TYR A 190 18.77 -0.61 -3.86
N GLY A 191 18.46 -0.81 -2.58
CA GLY A 191 17.43 -1.78 -2.18
C GLY A 191 16.05 -1.31 -2.64
N VAL A 192 15.57 -0.21 -2.07
CA VAL A 192 14.29 0.41 -2.44
C VAL A 192 14.51 1.85 -2.86
N TYR A 193 14.05 2.21 -4.05
CA TYR A 193 14.08 3.56 -4.59
C TYR A 193 12.66 4.10 -4.75
N LEU A 194 12.34 5.19 -4.05
CA LEU A 194 11.05 5.88 -4.13
C LEU A 194 11.24 7.24 -4.79
N SER A 195 10.50 7.47 -5.88
CA SER A 195 10.35 8.79 -6.52
C SER A 195 8.87 9.17 -6.67
N SER A 196 8.08 8.78 -5.68
CA SER A 196 6.64 9.00 -5.56
C SER A 196 6.26 9.23 -4.09
N SER A 197 5.02 9.62 -3.82
CA SER A 197 4.51 10.00 -2.50
C SER A 197 3.44 9.04 -2.00
N SER A 198 3.07 9.14 -0.71
CA SER A 198 1.96 8.37 -0.12
C SER A 198 2.14 6.84 -0.16
N ASN A 199 3.38 6.34 -0.16
CA ASN A 199 3.66 4.91 -0.21
C ASN A 199 3.97 4.33 1.17
N ASN A 200 3.70 3.04 1.35
CA ASN A 200 4.03 2.30 2.56
C ASN A 200 5.06 1.19 2.26
N ILE A 201 6.22 1.22 2.92
CA ILE A 201 7.23 0.17 2.90
C ILE A 201 7.26 -0.46 4.29
N MET A 202 6.83 -1.72 4.41
CA MET A 202 6.52 -2.33 5.70
C MET A 202 7.14 -3.71 5.90
N ASN A 203 7.70 -3.97 7.08
CA ASN A 203 8.14 -5.32 7.47
C ASN A 203 9.13 -5.96 6.48
N CYS A 204 10.06 -5.17 5.94
CA CYS A 204 11.06 -5.65 4.99
C CYS A 204 12.46 -5.72 5.63
N ASP A 205 13.26 -6.67 5.15
CA ASP A 205 14.71 -6.66 5.33
C ASP A 205 15.37 -6.10 4.07
N VAL A 206 16.14 -5.03 4.20
CA VAL A 206 16.84 -4.38 3.08
C VAL A 206 18.34 -4.40 3.34
N TYR A 207 19.04 -5.33 2.69
CA TYR A 207 20.38 -5.69 3.11
C TYR A 207 21.33 -6.11 1.99
N ASP A 208 22.64 -6.04 2.27
CA ASP A 208 23.70 -6.41 1.34
C ASP A 208 23.58 -5.77 -0.05
N ASN A 209 23.00 -4.56 -0.12
CA ASN A 209 23.02 -3.76 -1.35
C ASN A 209 24.38 -3.07 -1.44
N SER A 210 25.03 -3.19 -2.61
CA SER A 210 26.38 -2.70 -2.85
C SER A 210 26.57 -2.15 -4.25
N GLY A 211 26.72 -0.82 -4.33
CA GLY A 211 27.06 -0.10 -5.56
C GLY A 211 28.56 -0.02 -5.79
N MET A 212 29.03 -0.60 -6.89
CA MET A 212 30.44 -0.42 -7.31
C MET A 212 30.72 1.00 -7.81
N TYR A 213 29.72 1.68 -8.36
CA TYR A 213 29.83 3.03 -8.92
C TYR A 213 28.75 3.94 -8.35
N GLY A 214 29.17 5.00 -7.67
CA GLY A 214 28.27 5.98 -7.07
C GLY A 214 27.91 5.67 -5.63
N SER A 215 26.81 6.28 -5.18
CA SER A 215 26.26 6.10 -3.82
C SER A 215 25.52 4.77 -3.74
N THR A 216 25.27 4.31 -2.53
CA THR A 216 24.46 3.12 -2.23
C THR A 216 23.49 3.46 -1.11
N TYR A 217 22.24 3.05 -1.27
CA TYR A 217 21.19 3.32 -0.31
C TYR A 217 20.42 2.03 -0.07
N GLY A 218 20.17 1.70 1.20
CA GLY A 218 19.19 0.66 1.50
C GLY A 218 17.81 1.10 1.01
N ILE A 219 17.29 2.18 1.58
CA ILE A 219 16.04 2.83 1.15
C ILE A 219 16.34 4.30 0.81
N TYR A 220 16.02 4.70 -0.43
CA TYR A 220 16.22 6.07 -0.91
C TYR A 220 14.92 6.71 -1.37
N LEU A 221 14.59 7.87 -0.79
CA LEU A 221 13.45 8.70 -1.17
C LEU A 221 13.97 9.99 -1.80
N THR A 222 13.53 10.32 -3.02
CA THR A 222 13.92 11.56 -3.70
C THR A 222 12.71 12.37 -4.15
N SER A 223 12.63 13.63 -3.69
CA SER A 223 11.53 14.53 -4.00
C SER A 223 10.16 13.91 -3.71
N SER A 224 10.07 13.18 -2.60
CA SER A 224 8.97 12.28 -2.25
C SER A 224 8.41 12.65 -0.89
N SER A 225 7.08 12.72 -0.76
CA SER A 225 6.44 13.12 0.50
C SER A 225 5.42 12.13 1.01
N ASP A 226 5.08 12.23 2.29
CA ASP A 226 3.97 11.48 2.90
C ASP A 226 4.14 9.95 2.80
N ASN A 227 5.37 9.45 2.72
CA ASN A 227 5.66 8.01 2.70
C ASN A 227 5.95 7.49 4.10
N ASN A 228 5.61 6.24 4.34
CA ASN A 228 5.85 5.54 5.60
C ASN A 228 6.83 4.38 5.41
N ILE A 229 7.88 4.34 6.22
CA ILE A 229 8.83 3.23 6.31
C ILE A 229 8.71 2.64 7.72
N ILE A 230 8.11 1.45 7.84
CA ILE A 230 7.66 0.90 9.12
C ILE A 230 8.17 -0.52 9.35
N ASN A 231 8.72 -0.79 10.55
CA ASN A 231 9.16 -2.13 10.97
C ASN A 231 10.21 -2.79 10.04
N CYS A 232 10.99 -1.99 9.33
CA CYS A 232 12.01 -2.47 8.41
C CYS A 232 13.38 -2.62 9.12
N ASN A 233 14.14 -3.64 8.77
CA ASN A 233 15.58 -3.67 9.09
C ASN A 233 16.35 -3.26 7.83
N VAL A 234 17.30 -2.35 7.98
CA VAL A 234 18.14 -1.87 6.88
C VAL A 234 19.61 -1.97 7.30
N TYR A 235 20.32 -2.97 6.76
CA TYR A 235 21.62 -3.34 7.30
C TYR A 235 22.62 -3.88 6.28
N ASN A 236 23.91 -3.86 6.62
CA ASN A 236 25.00 -4.34 5.76
C ASN A 236 25.02 -3.74 4.34
N ASN A 237 24.38 -2.59 4.11
CA ASN A 237 24.48 -1.92 2.84
C ASN A 237 25.86 -1.23 2.77
N SER A 238 26.57 -1.47 1.67
CA SER A 238 27.95 -1.03 1.47
C SER A 238 28.12 -0.38 0.10
N GLY A 239 29.26 0.23 -0.19
CA GLY A 239 29.46 0.87 -1.49
C GLY A 239 30.91 1.28 -1.70
N GLY A 240 31.27 1.48 -2.97
CA GLY A 240 32.66 1.73 -3.35
C GLY A 240 33.11 3.18 -3.16
N TYR A 241 32.47 4.11 -3.88
CA TYR A 241 33.02 5.47 -4.07
C TYR A 241 32.07 6.62 -3.68
N GLY A 242 30.77 6.37 -3.53
CA GLY A 242 29.79 7.38 -3.14
C GLY A 242 29.36 7.28 -1.67
N GLY A 243 28.37 8.08 -1.28
CA GLY A 243 27.78 8.00 0.05
C GLY A 243 27.02 6.69 0.23
N VAL A 244 27.16 6.08 1.40
CA VAL A 244 26.41 4.87 1.76
C VAL A 244 25.51 5.19 2.92
N TYR A 245 24.21 4.96 2.78
CA TYR A 245 23.26 5.23 3.84
C TYR A 245 22.26 4.09 3.93
N GLY A 246 21.87 3.73 5.16
CA GLY A 246 20.75 2.81 5.34
C GLY A 246 19.46 3.40 4.75
N ILE A 247 18.98 4.51 5.31
CA ILE A 247 17.79 5.23 4.83
C ILE A 247 18.18 6.68 4.53
N TYR A 248 17.92 7.15 3.31
CA TYR A 248 18.25 8.52 2.89
C TYR A 248 17.05 9.22 2.23
N LEU A 249 16.77 10.44 2.68
CA LEU A 249 15.66 11.28 2.20
C LEU A 249 16.24 12.57 1.61
N TYR A 250 16.10 12.75 0.29
CA TYR A 250 16.60 13.91 -0.44
C TYR A 250 15.46 14.75 -1.02
N GLY A 251 15.32 15.99 -0.57
CA GLY A 251 14.25 16.88 -1.03
C GLY A 251 12.83 16.36 -0.69
N SER A 252 12.72 15.57 0.37
CA SER A 252 11.53 14.81 0.75
C SER A 252 10.95 15.36 2.06
N SER A 253 9.62 15.45 2.18
CA SER A 253 8.93 16.04 3.36
C SER A 253 7.84 15.13 3.92
N ASN A 254 7.51 15.29 5.20
CA ASN A 254 6.42 14.55 5.87
C ASN A 254 6.50 13.02 5.74
N ASN A 255 7.71 12.44 5.79
CA ASN A 255 7.85 10.99 5.73
C ASN A 255 8.07 10.44 7.13
N ASP A 256 7.36 9.37 7.46
CA ASP A 256 7.47 8.71 8.76
C ASP A 256 8.39 7.49 8.69
N ILE A 257 9.37 7.43 9.59
CA ILE A 257 10.28 6.29 9.75
C ILE A 257 10.07 5.76 11.16
N VAL A 258 9.39 4.61 11.28
CA VAL A 258 8.85 4.12 12.56
C VAL A 258 9.28 2.69 12.80
N ASN A 259 9.83 2.43 13.99
CA ASN A 259 10.25 1.08 14.44
C ASN A 259 11.23 0.38 13.48
N CYS A 260 12.06 1.15 12.78
CA CYS A 260 13.08 0.62 11.89
C CYS A 260 14.41 0.42 12.62
N ASN A 261 15.09 -0.69 12.34
CA ASN A 261 16.46 -0.91 12.79
C ASN A 261 17.43 -0.65 11.65
N VAL A 262 18.30 0.35 11.79
CA VAL A 262 19.29 0.71 10.78
C VAL A 262 20.69 0.52 11.40
N TYR A 263 21.46 -0.44 10.90
CA TYR A 263 22.74 -0.82 11.51
C TYR A 263 23.73 -1.39 10.48
N ASP A 264 25.03 -1.35 10.76
CA ASP A 264 26.09 -1.93 9.94
C ASP A 264 26.10 -1.47 8.46
N ASN A 265 25.60 -0.26 8.16
CA ASN A 265 25.70 0.35 6.84
C ASN A 265 27.00 1.17 6.76
N SER A 266 27.80 0.99 5.69
CA SER A 266 29.20 1.43 5.70
C SER A 266 29.44 2.94 5.73
N GLY A 267 28.41 3.77 5.52
CA GLY A 267 28.52 5.23 5.53
C GLY A 267 27.65 5.94 6.56
N GLY A 268 27.02 5.21 7.49
CA GLY A 268 26.17 5.78 8.55
C GLY A 268 24.92 4.94 8.83
#